data_AF-A0A4E0R666-F1
#
_entry.id   AF-A0A4E0R666-F1
#
_cell.length_a   1.000
_cell.length_b   1.000
_cell.length_c   1.000
_cell.angle_alpha   90.00
_cell.angle_beta   90.00
_cell.angle_gamma   90.00
#
_symmetry.space_group_name_H-M   'P 1'
#
loop_
_entity.id
_entity.type
_entity.pdbx_description
1 polymer ?
#
loop_
_entity_poly.entity_id
_entity_poly.type
_entity_poly.pdbx_seq_one_letter_code
_entity_poly.pdbx_strand_id
1 'polypeptide(L)'
;MSELQKHVHLTILGYVFKVPLDDPIFGLHGPNASLTGRDGTHLVLGEKEESRYALDGVGTRALADLLRWVQFLSPRYQCVGHLPGAYFDPMGDPTDYLQSIFMIWKQIIHDQFTLLVTFPRCHPYETGEGLTYVTCHDEIKPDGERVQRRPRLLFESSRRTPRCACASVGLLNSLTNLVNYPQCPPTSSKCLLSTQVN
;
A
#
# COMPACT_ATOMS: atom_id res chain seq x y z
N MET A 1 9.55 -27.37 -14.79
CA MET A 1 8.93 -27.26 -13.45
C MET A 1 7.70 -28.15 -13.43
N SER A 2 7.51 -28.94 -12.36
CA SER A 2 6.29 -29.71 -12.15
C SER A 2 5.07 -28.79 -12.09
N GLU A 3 3.94 -29.25 -12.62
CA GLU A 3 2.65 -28.56 -12.66
C GLU A 3 2.27 -27.91 -11.31
N LEU A 4 1.73 -26.69 -11.34
CA LEU A 4 1.27 -25.99 -10.14
C LEU A 4 0.09 -26.76 -9.52
N GLN A 5 0.24 -27.17 -8.27
CA GLN A 5 -0.80 -27.93 -7.56
C GLN A 5 -1.72 -27.04 -6.73
N LYS A 6 -3.02 -27.25 -6.86
CA LYS A 6 -4.05 -26.57 -6.07
C LYS A 6 -3.88 -26.87 -4.57
N HIS A 7 -4.06 -25.85 -3.74
CA HIS A 7 -3.85 -25.82 -2.28
C HIS A 7 -2.42 -26.08 -1.81
N VAL A 8 -1.46 -26.20 -2.72
CA VAL A 8 -0.05 -26.47 -2.40
C VAL A 8 0.84 -25.34 -2.90
N HIS A 9 0.56 -24.79 -4.09
CA HIS A 9 1.38 -23.76 -4.71
C HIS A 9 0.58 -22.48 -4.87
N LEU A 10 1.12 -21.36 -4.41
CA LEU A 10 0.65 -20.01 -4.69
C LEU A 10 1.72 -19.30 -5.53
N THR A 11 1.31 -18.73 -6.67
CA THR A 11 2.25 -18.01 -7.54
C THR A 11 1.86 -16.54 -7.65
N ILE A 12 2.80 -15.63 -7.39
CA ILE A 12 2.63 -14.17 -7.58
C ILE A 12 3.92 -13.61 -8.17
N LEU A 13 3.81 -12.81 -9.25
CA LEU A 13 4.95 -12.28 -10.01
C LEU A 13 5.95 -13.39 -10.43
N GLY A 14 5.43 -14.58 -10.74
CA GLY A 14 6.24 -15.75 -11.05
C GLY A 14 6.95 -16.41 -9.85
N TYR A 15 6.96 -15.83 -8.65
CA TYR A 15 7.45 -16.51 -7.45
C TYR A 15 6.49 -17.61 -7.03
N VAL A 16 7.00 -18.83 -6.84
CA VAL A 16 6.19 -19.99 -6.45
C VAL A 16 6.42 -20.29 -4.98
N PHE A 17 5.39 -20.09 -4.17
CA PHE A 17 5.39 -20.34 -2.73
C PHE A 17 4.68 -21.65 -2.41
N LYS A 18 5.26 -22.42 -1.48
CA LYS A 18 4.60 -23.60 -0.91
C LYS A 18 3.68 -23.19 0.23
N VAL A 19 2.42 -23.60 0.13
CA VAL A 19 1.34 -23.35 1.08
C VAL A 19 1.06 -24.63 1.89
N PRO A 20 1.06 -24.58 3.22
CA PRO A 20 0.57 -25.67 4.07
C PRO A 20 -0.92 -25.94 3.84
N LEU A 21 -1.34 -27.21 3.85
CA LEU A 21 -2.75 -27.58 3.61
C LEU A 21 -3.70 -26.99 4.66
N ASP A 22 -3.23 -26.87 5.90
CA ASP A 22 -3.92 -26.30 7.06
C ASP A 22 -3.75 -24.78 7.19
N ASP A 23 -3.12 -24.12 6.19
CA ASP A 23 -2.97 -22.67 6.20
C ASP A 23 -4.34 -21.98 6.24
N PRO A 24 -4.55 -21.03 7.17
CA PRO A 24 -5.87 -20.42 7.39
C PRO A 24 -6.29 -19.46 6.26
N ILE A 25 -5.39 -19.08 5.35
CA ILE A 25 -5.62 -18.08 4.30
C ILE A 25 -5.72 -18.77 2.94
N PHE A 26 -4.74 -19.61 2.60
CA PHE A 26 -4.57 -20.21 1.27
C PHE A 26 -4.69 -21.74 1.27
N GLY A 27 -4.77 -22.37 2.44
CA GLY A 27 -4.98 -23.81 2.58
C GLY A 27 -6.36 -24.24 2.06
N LEU A 28 -6.67 -25.53 2.15
CA LEU A 28 -7.85 -26.15 1.52
C LEU A 28 -9.19 -25.45 1.84
N HIS A 29 -9.31 -24.92 3.06
CA HIS A 29 -10.52 -24.23 3.55
C HIS A 29 -10.32 -22.73 3.76
N GLY A 30 -9.17 -22.20 3.33
CA GLY A 30 -8.86 -20.78 3.45
C GLY A 30 -9.70 -19.92 2.50
N PRO A 31 -10.01 -18.66 2.87
CA PRO A 31 -10.78 -17.73 2.05
C PRO A 31 -10.14 -17.45 0.68
N ASN A 32 -8.82 -17.62 0.56
CA ASN A 32 -8.06 -17.38 -0.66
C ASN A 32 -7.54 -18.66 -1.32
N ALA A 33 -8.12 -19.82 -0.98
CA ALA A 33 -7.76 -21.11 -1.58
C ALA A 33 -7.82 -21.11 -3.12
N SER A 34 -8.73 -20.32 -3.70
CA SER A 34 -8.91 -20.17 -5.16
C SER A 34 -7.70 -19.58 -5.89
N LEU A 35 -6.79 -18.89 -5.19
CA LEU A 35 -5.57 -18.33 -5.77
C LEU A 35 -4.46 -19.37 -5.99
N THR A 36 -4.62 -20.58 -5.45
CA THR A 36 -3.60 -21.65 -5.52
C THR A 36 -3.71 -22.49 -6.78
N GLY A 37 -2.61 -23.15 -7.18
CA GLY A 37 -2.53 -24.02 -8.35
C GLY A 37 -2.52 -23.28 -9.70
N ARG A 38 -2.28 -21.96 -9.68
CA ARG A 38 -2.25 -21.08 -10.87
C ARG A 38 -1.38 -19.85 -10.60
N ASP A 39 -1.17 -19.03 -11.63
CA ASP A 39 -0.62 -17.69 -11.46
C ASP A 39 -1.70 -16.75 -10.90
N GLY A 40 -1.52 -16.35 -9.65
CA GLY A 40 -2.44 -15.47 -8.92
C GLY A 40 -2.20 -13.98 -9.15
N THR A 41 -1.19 -13.59 -9.95
CA THR A 41 -0.77 -12.18 -10.10
C THR A 41 -1.90 -11.24 -10.51
N HIS A 42 -2.70 -11.63 -11.51
CA HIS A 42 -3.83 -10.82 -11.98
C HIS A 42 -5.08 -10.99 -11.09
N LEU A 43 -5.25 -12.16 -10.48
CA LEU A 43 -6.38 -12.44 -9.59
C LEU A 43 -6.34 -11.58 -8.32
N VAL A 44 -5.16 -11.34 -7.75
CA VAL A 44 -5.02 -10.44 -6.58
C VAL A 44 -5.29 -8.97 -6.92
N LEU A 45 -5.23 -8.60 -8.20
CA LEU A 45 -5.64 -7.29 -8.71
C LEU A 45 -7.15 -7.21 -9.00
N GLY A 46 -7.87 -8.34 -8.89
CA GLY A 46 -9.29 -8.44 -9.24
C GLY A 46 -9.55 -8.56 -10.74
N GLU A 47 -8.52 -8.83 -11.54
CA GLU A 47 -8.66 -9.11 -12.96
C GLU A 47 -9.09 -10.56 -13.21
N LYS A 48 -9.77 -10.80 -14.34
CA LYS A 48 -10.14 -12.15 -14.76
C LYS A 48 -8.93 -12.86 -15.35
N GLU A 49 -8.88 -14.18 -15.22
CA GLU A 49 -7.78 -15.07 -15.62
C GLU A 49 -7.37 -14.98 -17.10
N GLU A 50 -8.16 -14.32 -17.95
CA GLU A 50 -7.90 -14.17 -19.38
C GLU A 50 -7.00 -12.98 -19.74
N SER A 51 -6.55 -12.13 -18.79
CA SER A 51 -5.60 -11.05 -19.08
C SER A 51 -4.18 -11.60 -19.26
N ARG A 52 -3.80 -11.76 -20.53
CA ARG A 52 -2.55 -12.39 -20.94
C ARG A 52 -1.38 -11.40 -20.95
N TYR A 53 -0.52 -11.57 -19.96
CA TYR A 53 0.93 -11.31 -19.98
C TYR A 53 1.38 -9.85 -20.05
N ALA A 54 1.24 -9.14 -18.93
CA ALA A 54 2.07 -8.05 -18.39
C ALA A 54 1.20 -7.16 -17.48
N LEU A 55 1.80 -6.49 -16.51
CA LEU A 55 1.16 -5.44 -15.69
C LEU A 55 1.08 -4.10 -16.45
N ASP A 56 1.00 -4.13 -17.78
CA ASP A 56 0.93 -2.93 -18.59
C ASP A 56 -0.40 -2.21 -18.34
N GLY A 57 -0.33 -0.91 -18.07
CA GLY A 57 -1.50 -0.12 -17.69
C GLY A 57 -1.97 -0.32 -16.23
N VAL A 58 -1.32 -1.20 -15.46
CA VAL A 58 -1.58 -1.30 -14.01
C VAL A 58 -1.06 -0.02 -13.33
N GLY A 59 -1.97 0.77 -12.79
CA GLY A 59 -1.61 2.01 -12.09
C GLY A 59 -0.76 1.75 -10.85
N THR A 60 0.05 2.75 -10.45
CA THR A 60 0.98 2.71 -9.30
C THR A 60 0.38 2.11 -8.04
N ARG A 61 -0.91 2.37 -7.80
CA ARG A 61 -1.63 1.87 -6.64
C ARG A 61 -1.90 0.37 -6.68
N ALA A 62 -2.41 -0.13 -7.79
CA ALA A 62 -2.65 -1.56 -7.97
C ALA A 62 -1.32 -2.32 -7.93
N LEU A 63 -0.27 -1.75 -8.52
CA LEU A 63 1.08 -2.27 -8.42
C LEU A 63 1.60 -2.31 -6.97
N ALA A 64 1.36 -1.25 -6.17
CA ALA A 64 1.71 -1.24 -4.75
C ALA A 64 0.95 -2.31 -3.95
N ASP A 65 -0.32 -2.55 -4.25
CA ASP A 65 -1.11 -3.60 -3.61
C ASP A 65 -0.59 -5.01 -3.96
N LEU A 66 -0.21 -5.24 -5.23
CA LEU A 66 0.46 -6.47 -5.67
C LEU A 66 1.79 -6.71 -4.95
N LEU A 67 2.63 -5.68 -4.83
CA LEU A 67 3.93 -5.78 -4.16
C LEU A 67 3.81 -6.00 -2.65
N ARG A 68 2.73 -5.50 -2.02
CA ARG A 68 2.40 -5.83 -0.63
C ARG A 68 2.07 -7.31 -0.45
N TRP A 69 1.46 -7.96 -1.43
CA TRP A 69 1.29 -9.41 -1.40
C TRP A 69 2.65 -10.13 -1.38
N VAL A 70 3.59 -9.75 -2.24
CA VAL A 70 4.94 -10.33 -2.22
C VAL A 70 5.60 -10.12 -0.86
N GLN A 71 5.58 -8.89 -0.32
CA GLN A 71 6.10 -8.58 1.01
C GLN A 71 5.41 -9.39 2.12
N PHE A 72 4.11 -9.67 1.99
CA PHE A 72 3.37 -10.50 2.92
C PHE A 72 3.80 -11.98 2.83
N LEU A 73 3.98 -12.49 1.62
CA LEU A 73 4.27 -13.90 1.37
C LEU A 73 5.72 -14.28 1.67
N SER A 74 6.69 -13.50 1.22
CA SER A 74 8.13 -13.83 1.30
C SER A 74 8.63 -14.25 2.69
N PRO A 75 8.25 -13.59 3.80
CA PRO A 75 8.67 -14.03 5.13
C PRO A 75 7.83 -15.16 5.73
N ARG A 76 6.66 -15.48 5.15
CA ARG A 76 5.67 -16.42 5.72
C ARG A 76 5.67 -17.78 5.05
N TYR A 77 6.03 -17.82 3.76
CA TYR A 77 5.96 -19.03 2.95
C TYR A 77 7.31 -19.30 2.29
N GLN A 78 7.65 -20.58 2.18
CA GLN A 78 8.86 -20.99 1.49
C GLN A 78 8.70 -20.78 -0.02
N CYS A 79 9.58 -19.98 -0.62
CA CYS A 79 9.73 -19.96 -2.07
C CYS A 79 10.39 -21.25 -2.54
N VAL A 80 9.71 -22.01 -3.40
CA VAL A 80 10.16 -23.32 -3.91
C VAL A 80 10.56 -23.28 -5.39
N GLY A 81 10.45 -22.13 -6.04
CA GLY A 81 10.89 -21.94 -7.41
C GLY A 81 10.27 -20.71 -8.08
N HIS A 82 10.43 -20.63 -9.39
CA HIS A 82 9.93 -19.55 -10.22
C HIS A 82 9.26 -20.09 -11.48
N LEU A 83 8.15 -19.48 -11.88
CA LEU A 83 7.44 -19.79 -13.11
C LEU A 83 8.10 -19.05 -14.29
N PRO A 84 8.64 -19.74 -15.32
CA PRO A 84 9.15 -19.09 -16.52
C PRO A 84 8.05 -18.29 -17.24
N GLY A 85 8.36 -17.07 -17.67
CA GLY A 85 7.41 -16.16 -18.31
C GLY A 85 7.89 -14.70 -18.29
N ALA A 86 6.96 -13.77 -18.06
CA ALA A 86 7.25 -12.34 -18.08
C ALA A 86 8.21 -11.89 -16.96
N TYR A 87 8.23 -12.60 -15.84
CA TYR A 87 8.97 -12.20 -14.64
C TYR A 87 10.29 -12.95 -14.45
N PHE A 88 10.35 -14.20 -14.90
CA PHE A 88 11.54 -15.05 -14.82
C PHE A 88 11.79 -15.72 -16.17
N ASP A 89 13.05 -15.83 -16.55
CA ASP A 89 13.42 -16.55 -17.75
C ASP A 89 13.37 -18.08 -17.54
N PRO A 90 13.60 -18.90 -18.59
CA PRO A 90 13.63 -20.36 -18.45
C PRO A 90 14.73 -20.91 -17.53
N MET A 91 15.78 -20.12 -17.23
CA MET A 91 16.84 -20.49 -16.28
C MET A 91 16.44 -20.16 -14.83
N GLY A 92 15.38 -19.38 -14.64
CA GLY A 92 14.90 -18.93 -13.35
C GLY A 92 15.51 -17.60 -12.90
N ASP A 93 16.17 -16.89 -13.81
CA ASP A 93 16.74 -15.56 -13.54
C ASP A 93 15.67 -14.47 -13.72
N PRO A 94 15.67 -13.41 -12.88
CA PRO A 94 14.69 -12.34 -12.95
C PRO A 94 14.88 -11.51 -14.21
N THR A 95 13.81 -11.31 -14.98
CA THR A 95 13.82 -10.49 -16.19
C THR A 95 14.02 -9.00 -15.87
N ASP A 96 14.46 -8.21 -16.86
CA ASP A 96 14.50 -6.75 -16.74
C ASP A 96 13.14 -6.15 -16.37
N TYR A 97 12.06 -6.80 -16.81
CA TYR A 97 10.70 -6.40 -16.45
C TYR A 97 10.44 -6.54 -14.95
N LEU A 98 10.74 -7.70 -14.35
CA LEU A 98 10.60 -7.90 -12.91
C LEU A 98 11.52 -6.96 -12.11
N GLN A 99 12.74 -6.73 -12.59
CA GLN A 99 13.66 -5.78 -11.97
C GLN A 99 13.09 -4.34 -11.98
N SER A 100 12.49 -3.91 -13.09
CA SER A 100 11.86 -2.59 -13.22
C SER A 100 10.70 -2.42 -12.22
N ILE A 101 9.90 -3.47 -12.00
CA ILE A 101 8.82 -3.50 -11.02
C ILE A 101 9.37 -3.27 -9.60
N PHE A 102 10.47 -3.92 -9.23
CA PHE A 102 11.10 -3.71 -7.93
C PHE A 102 11.77 -2.33 -7.79
N MET A 103 12.26 -1.73 -8.88
CA MET A 103 12.72 -0.35 -8.85
C MET A 103 11.57 0.62 -8.57
N ILE A 104 10.43 0.44 -9.24
CA ILE A 104 9.21 1.21 -8.96
C ILE A 104 8.79 1.01 -7.50
N TRP A 105 8.87 -0.21 -6.97
CA TRP A 105 8.56 -0.47 -5.56
C TRP A 105 9.43 0.33 -4.59
N LYS A 106 10.75 0.33 -4.81
CA LYS A 106 11.70 1.11 -4.00
C LYS A 106 11.35 2.60 -4.04
N GLN A 107 10.99 3.12 -5.22
CA GLN A 107 10.55 4.50 -5.36
C GLN A 107 9.25 4.75 -4.58
N ILE A 108 8.24 3.89 -4.69
CA ILE A 108 6.98 4.02 -3.96
C ILE A 108 7.22 4.04 -2.44
N ILE A 109 8.08 3.16 -1.91
CA ILE A 109 8.44 3.16 -0.49
C ILE A 109 9.14 4.46 -0.10
N HIS A 110 10.10 4.89 -0.92
CA HIS A 110 10.83 6.13 -0.67
C HIS A 110 9.89 7.34 -0.63
N ASP A 111 9.00 7.47 -1.62
CA ASP A 111 8.02 8.55 -1.69
C ASP A 111 7.06 8.52 -0.51
N GLN A 112 6.60 7.33 -0.09
CA GLN A 112 5.76 7.18 1.10
C GLN A 112 6.49 7.61 2.38
N PHE A 113 7.78 7.27 2.51
CA PHE A 113 8.58 7.69 3.66
C PHE A 113 8.77 9.22 3.66
N THR A 114 9.15 9.79 2.52
CA THR A 114 9.28 11.24 2.34
C THR A 114 7.97 11.94 2.68
N LEU A 115 6.82 11.45 2.19
CA LEU A 115 5.50 11.99 2.52
C LEU A 115 5.16 11.88 4.02
N LEU A 116 5.58 10.81 4.70
CA LEU A 116 5.37 10.67 6.15
C LEU A 116 6.24 11.64 6.96
N VAL A 117 7.45 11.93 6.50
CA VAL A 117 8.34 12.92 7.12
C VAL A 117 7.82 14.34 6.87
N THR A 118 7.48 14.66 5.63
CA THR A 118 6.96 15.98 5.24
C THR A 118 5.56 16.24 5.81
N PHE A 119 4.71 15.21 5.84
CA PHE A 119 3.33 15.28 6.32
C PHE A 119 3.03 14.18 7.34
N PRO A 120 3.52 14.34 8.60
CA PRO A 120 3.29 13.39 9.67
C PRO A 120 1.81 13.14 9.91
N ARG A 121 1.47 11.99 10.51
CA ARG A 121 0.10 11.69 10.90
C ARG A 121 -0.34 12.62 12.03
N CYS A 122 -1.63 12.96 12.01
CA CYS A 122 -2.24 13.69 13.12
C CYS A 122 -2.44 12.80 14.34
N HIS A 123 -2.52 13.43 15.50
CA HIS A 123 -2.86 12.75 16.75
C HIS A 123 -4.39 12.74 16.94
N PRO A 124 -5.04 11.57 17.07
CA PRO A 124 -6.46 11.50 17.39
C PRO A 124 -6.70 11.81 18.87
N TYR A 125 -7.79 12.50 19.17
CA TYR A 125 -8.22 12.84 20.52
C TYR A 125 -9.74 12.66 20.62
N GLU A 126 -10.20 11.76 21.48
CA GLU A 126 -11.62 11.53 21.72
C GLU A 126 -12.11 12.37 22.89
N THR A 127 -13.29 12.98 22.74
CA THR A 127 -13.98 13.66 23.83
C THR A 127 -14.86 12.68 24.61
N GLY A 128 -15.22 13.03 25.84
CA GLY A 128 -16.17 12.26 26.65
C GLY A 128 -17.57 12.14 26.03
N GLU A 129 -17.86 12.91 24.97
CA GLU A 129 -19.12 12.89 24.21
C GLU A 129 -19.06 11.93 22.99
N GLY A 130 -17.96 11.19 22.82
CA GLY A 130 -17.77 10.24 21.72
C GLY A 130 -17.36 10.89 20.39
N LEU A 131 -16.94 12.16 20.41
CA LEU A 131 -16.43 12.85 19.22
C LEU A 131 -14.91 12.70 19.11
N THR A 132 -14.42 12.34 17.93
CA THR A 132 -12.97 12.27 17.68
C THR A 132 -12.49 13.54 16.96
N TYR A 133 -11.48 14.19 17.52
CA TYR A 133 -10.74 15.29 16.90
C TYR A 133 -9.36 14.83 16.46
N VAL A 134 -8.76 15.57 15.54
CA VAL A 134 -7.35 15.44 15.15
C VAL A 134 -6.60 16.72 15.46
N THR A 135 -5.40 16.56 16.00
CA THR A 135 -4.49 17.65 16.33
C THR A 135 -3.10 17.42 15.73
N CYS A 136 -2.33 18.49 15.64
CA CYS A 136 -0.94 18.47 15.19
C CYS A 136 -0.06 19.20 16.18
N HIS A 137 1.10 18.63 16.46
CA HIS A 137 2.13 19.30 17.23
C HIS A 137 2.92 20.26 16.33
N ASP A 138 3.37 21.37 16.91
CA ASP A 138 4.34 22.24 16.27
C ASP A 138 5.66 21.48 16.10
N GLU A 139 6.36 21.77 15.01
CA GLU A 139 7.73 21.31 14.79
C GLU A 139 8.70 22.32 15.40
N ILE A 140 9.72 21.81 16.09
CA ILE A 140 10.83 22.61 16.57
C ILE A 140 12.03 22.22 15.69
N LYS A 141 12.52 23.17 14.89
CA LYS A 141 13.70 22.97 14.06
C LYS A 141 14.98 22.94 14.92
N PRO A 142 16.11 22.43 14.39
CA PRO A 142 17.39 22.38 15.12
C PRO A 142 17.90 23.74 15.59
N ASP A 143 17.53 24.83 14.91
CA ASP A 143 17.87 26.22 15.26
C ASP A 143 16.94 26.83 16.32
N GLY A 144 15.95 26.08 16.80
CA GLY A 144 14.95 26.52 17.78
C GLY A 144 13.74 27.21 17.17
N GLU A 145 13.66 27.36 15.84
CA GLU A 145 12.47 27.93 15.18
C GLU A 145 11.26 26.99 15.36
N ARG A 146 10.14 27.56 15.77
CA ARG A 146 8.87 26.84 15.90
C ARG A 146 8.04 26.97 14.61
N VAL A 147 7.88 25.87 13.90
CA VAL A 147 7.01 25.77 12.74
C VAL A 147 5.65 25.23 13.15
N GLN A 148 4.63 26.08 13.00
CA GLN A 148 3.26 25.70 13.27
C GLN A 148 2.74 24.71 12.23
N ARG A 149 2.09 23.64 12.70
CA ARG A 149 1.45 22.63 11.85
C ARG A 149 -0.05 22.57 12.08
N ARG A 150 -0.80 22.25 11.04
CA ARG A 150 -2.27 22.21 11.06
C ARG A 150 -2.80 20.91 10.44
N PRO A 151 -3.88 20.32 10.98
CA PRO A 151 -4.49 19.13 10.39
C PRO A 151 -5.05 19.42 8.99
N ARG A 152 -4.77 18.52 8.05
CA ARG A 152 -5.26 18.53 6.66
C ARG A 152 -5.61 17.13 6.19
N LEU A 153 -6.49 17.06 5.21
CA LEU A 153 -6.76 15.86 4.42
C LEU A 153 -5.74 15.80 3.28
N LEU A 154 -4.86 14.81 3.32
CA LEU A 154 -3.88 14.55 2.28
C LEU A 154 -4.39 13.46 1.34
N PHE A 155 -4.52 13.79 0.06
CA PHE A 155 -4.84 12.86 -1.02
C PHE A 155 -3.55 12.28 -1.60
N GLU A 156 -3.38 10.97 -1.50
CA GLU A 156 -2.21 10.26 -2.00
C GLU A 156 -2.65 9.32 -3.13
N SER A 157 -1.91 9.31 -4.25
CA SER A 157 -2.18 8.40 -5.37
C SER A 157 -2.13 6.92 -4.97
N SER A 158 -1.37 6.60 -3.93
CA SER A 158 -1.21 5.25 -3.37
C SER A 158 -2.35 4.83 -2.43
N ARG A 159 -3.28 5.72 -2.07
CA ARG A 159 -4.38 5.45 -1.12
C ARG A 159 -5.76 5.68 -1.74
N ARG A 160 -6.74 4.93 -1.23
CA ARG A 160 -8.16 5.00 -1.65
C ARG A 160 -8.86 6.20 -1.01
N THR A 161 -8.54 6.45 0.26
CA THR A 161 -9.12 7.52 1.07
C THR A 161 -8.03 8.50 1.49
N PRO A 162 -8.35 9.81 1.58
CA PRO A 162 -7.44 10.77 2.15
C PRO A 162 -7.15 10.43 3.61
N ARG A 163 -5.96 10.76 4.08
CA ARG A 163 -5.60 10.61 5.50
C ARG A 163 -5.40 11.96 6.16
N CYS A 164 -5.47 11.99 7.49
CA CYS A 164 -5.00 13.15 8.22
C CYS A 164 -3.48 13.31 8.08
N ALA A 165 -3.06 14.54 7.84
CA ALA A 165 -1.69 14.97 7.70
C ALA A 165 -1.47 16.30 8.43
N CYS A 166 -0.36 16.41 9.14
CA CYS A 166 0.10 17.66 9.73
C CYS A 166 0.92 18.43 8.71
N ALA A 167 0.37 19.53 8.20
CA ALA A 167 1.02 20.39 7.21
C ALA A 167 1.49 21.70 7.86
N SER A 168 2.68 22.16 7.48
CA SER A 168 3.19 23.47 7.93
C SER A 168 2.35 24.60 7.33
N VAL A 169 2.20 25.71 8.08
CA VAL A 169 1.37 26.85 7.65
C VAL A 169 1.79 27.40 6.28
N GLY A 170 3.08 27.38 5.96
CA GLY A 170 3.61 27.84 4.66
C GLY A 170 3.23 26.96 3.46
N LEU A 171 2.82 25.71 3.67
CA LEU A 171 2.46 24.77 2.60
C LEU A 171 0.94 24.67 2.36
N LEU A 172 0.12 25.31 3.21
CA LEU A 172 -1.33 25.08 3.24
C LEU A 172 -2.06 25.49 1.96
N ASN A 173 -1.50 26.42 1.18
CA ASN A 173 -2.09 26.93 -0.06
C ASN A 173 -1.28 26.57 -1.31
N SER A 174 -0.16 25.87 -1.14
CA SER A 174 0.81 25.62 -2.22
C SER A 174 0.60 24.28 -2.90
N LEU A 175 -0.17 23.37 -2.30
CA LEU A 175 -0.31 21.98 -2.74
C LEU A 175 -1.78 21.60 -2.92
N THR A 176 -2.14 21.16 -4.12
CA THR A 176 -3.52 20.80 -4.51
C THR A 176 -4.02 19.51 -3.84
N ASN A 177 -3.13 18.67 -3.35
CA ASN A 177 -3.46 17.42 -2.68
C ASN A 177 -3.64 17.56 -1.16
N LEU A 178 -3.51 18.77 -0.60
CA LEU A 178 -3.82 19.10 0.79
C LEU A 178 -5.12 19.91 0.86
N VAL A 179 -6.14 19.35 1.52
CA VAL A 179 -7.46 19.97 1.62
C VAL A 179 -7.82 20.20 3.09
N ASN A 180 -8.57 21.27 3.37
CA ASN A 180 -9.10 21.53 4.70
C ASN A 180 -10.12 20.45 5.09
N TYR A 181 -10.21 20.18 6.39
CA TYR A 181 -11.33 19.40 6.92
C TYR A 181 -12.65 20.17 6.69
N PRO A 182 -13.75 19.47 6.37
CA PRO A 182 -15.07 20.10 6.28
C PRO A 182 -15.37 20.87 7.57
N GLN A 183 -15.85 22.11 7.43
CA GLN A 183 -16.19 22.99 8.56
C GLN A 183 -15.03 23.27 9.55
N CYS A 184 -13.78 23.01 9.15
CA CYS A 184 -12.61 23.35 9.94
C CYS A 184 -11.89 24.58 9.34
N PRO A 185 -11.75 25.69 10.10
CA PRO A 185 -11.01 26.86 9.63
C PRO A 185 -9.56 26.50 9.25
N PRO A 186 -8.98 27.13 8.20
CA PRO A 186 -7.61 26.82 7.77
C PRO A 186 -6.56 26.98 8.88
N THR A 187 -6.78 27.90 9.81
CA THR A 187 -5.84 28.17 10.91
C THR A 187 -6.06 27.30 12.15
N SER A 188 -7.08 26.45 12.16
CA SER A 188 -7.48 25.66 13.34
C SER A 188 -6.45 24.59 13.71
N SER A 189 -6.05 24.57 14.99
CA SER A 189 -5.13 23.56 15.55
C SER A 189 -5.79 22.22 15.84
N LYS A 190 -7.13 22.16 15.81
CA LYS A 190 -7.94 20.96 15.99
C LYS A 190 -9.07 20.90 14.96
N CYS A 191 -9.29 19.73 14.36
CA CYS A 191 -10.41 19.51 13.44
C CYS A 191 -11.20 18.28 13.87
N LEU A 192 -12.53 18.31 13.72
CA LEU A 192 -13.38 17.15 13.97
C LEU A 192 -13.17 16.12 12.86
N LEU A 193 -12.94 14.86 13.23
CA LEU A 193 -13.09 13.74 12.31
C LEU A 193 -14.59 13.52 12.15
N SER A 194 -15.17 14.07 11.07
CA SER A 194 -16.49 13.60 10.66
C SER A 194 -16.33 12.14 10.26
N THR A 195 -16.88 11.22 11.05
CA THR A 195 -17.18 9.88 10.56
C THR A 195 -18.10 10.08 9.35
N GLN A 196 -17.56 9.91 8.15
CA GLN A 196 -18.43 9.70 7.01
C GLN A 196 -19.11 8.36 7.29
N VAL A 197 -20.36 8.45 7.73
CA VAL A 197 -21.31 7.35 7.70
C VAL A 197 -21.37 6.90 6.24
N ASN A 198 -20.81 5.72 5.99
CA ASN A 198 -21.21 4.87 4.87
C ASN A 198 -21.98 3.71 5.48
#